data_AF-A0A932Q3D8-F1
#
_entry.id   AF-A0A932Q3D8-F1
#
_cell.length_a   1.000
_cell.length_b   1.000
_cell.length_c   1.000
_cell.angle_alpha   90.00
_cell.angle_beta   90.00
_cell.angle_gamma   90.00
#
_symmetry.space_group_name_H-M   'P 1'
#
loop_
_entity.id
_entity.type
_entity.pdbx_description
1 polymer ?
#
loop_
_entity_poly.entity_id
_entity_poly.type
_entity_poly.pdbx_seq_one_letter_code
_entity_poly.pdbx_strand_id
1 'polypeptide(L)'
;MPLKRTLLTAIPFLILLLASLFHFPALRWLEQKSIDWRFEWRGARPTTGEIVVVAIDEKSLNQEGRWPWPRKKIAQLIKKMNEAGPSLIEMDLVFAEPDPDDKILVQALSEKKNTILGYFFYRTQKELQGADISTDEMEKNYKRILSTALPEMTGLSQRLHPMSGLVVNTESIAHSALTQGYFNA
;
A
#
# COMPACT_ATOMS: atom_id res chain seq x y z
N MET A 1 -1.43 -43.01 -44.50
CA MET A 1 -2.46 -41.99 -44.18
C MET A 1 -2.52 -41.49 -42.70
N PRO A 2 -1.97 -42.14 -41.64
CA PRO A 2 -2.16 -41.66 -40.27
C PRO A 2 -1.29 -40.44 -39.90
N LEU A 3 -0.12 -40.29 -40.51
CA LEU A 3 0.86 -39.24 -40.18
C LEU A 3 0.33 -37.81 -40.45
N LYS A 4 -0.54 -37.64 -41.45
CA LYS A 4 -1.13 -36.33 -41.77
C LYS A 4 -2.16 -35.88 -40.74
N ARG A 5 -2.83 -36.83 -40.08
CA ARG A 5 -3.85 -36.55 -39.05
C ARG A 5 -3.22 -36.17 -37.72
N THR A 6 -2.12 -36.84 -37.34
CA THR A 6 -1.36 -36.50 -36.12
C THR A 6 -0.65 -35.15 -36.23
N LEU A 7 -0.11 -34.81 -37.40
CA LEU A 7 0.43 -33.47 -37.66
C LEU A 7 -0.64 -32.37 -37.54
N LEU A 8 -1.84 -32.60 -38.07
CA LEU A 8 -2.93 -31.62 -38.03
C LEU A 8 -3.38 -31.29 -36.59
N THR A 9 -3.33 -32.26 -35.67
CA THR A 9 -3.69 -32.06 -34.26
C THR A 9 -2.52 -31.59 -33.39
N ALA A 10 -1.28 -31.94 -33.73
CA ALA A 10 -0.10 -31.55 -32.97
C ALA A 10 0.28 -30.07 -33.19
N ILE A 11 0.05 -29.54 -34.40
CA ILE A 11 0.34 -28.14 -34.74
C ILE A 11 -0.39 -27.13 -33.83
N PRO A 12 -1.72 -27.18 -33.63
CA PRO A 12 -2.41 -26.23 -32.75
C PRO A 12 -1.97 -26.36 -31.28
N PHE A 13 -1.66 -27.58 -30.82
CA PHE A 13 -1.15 -27.81 -29.47
C PHE A 13 0.26 -27.23 -29.29
N LEU A 14 1.12 -27.35 -30.30
CA LEU A 14 2.45 -26.75 -30.31
C LEU A 14 2.38 -25.22 -30.38
N ILE A 15 1.43 -24.66 -31.13
CA ILE A 15 1.18 -23.20 -31.18
C ILE A 15 0.69 -22.70 -29.82
N LEU A 16 -0.22 -23.42 -29.16
CA LEU A 16 -0.69 -23.10 -27.80
C LEU A 16 0.42 -23.20 -26.75
N LEU A 17 1.28 -24.23 -26.86
CA LEU A 17 2.45 -24.41 -26.00
C LEU A 17 3.48 -23.29 -26.22
N LEU A 18 3.76 -22.93 -27.47
CA LEU A 18 4.63 -21.80 -27.77
C LEU A 18 3.98 -20.49 -27.30
N ALA A 19 2.67 -20.33 -27.43
CA ALA A 19 1.95 -19.18 -26.92
C ALA A 19 1.93 -19.06 -25.39
N SER A 20 1.95 -20.18 -24.68
CA SER A 20 2.09 -20.17 -23.22
C SER A 20 3.53 -19.90 -22.78
N LEU A 21 4.52 -20.36 -23.53
CA LEU A 21 5.94 -20.13 -23.25
C LEU A 21 6.37 -18.68 -23.52
N PHE A 22 5.85 -18.06 -24.58
CA PHE A 22 6.11 -16.67 -24.93
C PHE A 22 4.98 -15.79 -24.42
N HIS A 23 5.02 -15.33 -23.16
CA HIS A 23 4.04 -14.40 -22.55
C HIS A 23 3.44 -13.40 -23.56
N PHE A 24 2.30 -13.74 -24.20
CA PHE A 24 1.85 -13.10 -25.43
C PHE A 24 1.34 -11.68 -25.12
N PRO A 25 2.03 -10.62 -25.58
CA PRO A 25 1.60 -9.25 -25.32
C PRO A 25 0.21 -8.95 -25.89
N ALA A 26 -0.15 -9.61 -27.00
CA ALA A 26 -1.46 -9.49 -27.64
C ALA A 26 -2.62 -9.95 -26.74
N LEU A 27 -2.41 -10.99 -25.92
CA LEU A 27 -3.45 -11.48 -25.02
C LEU A 27 -3.67 -10.51 -23.85
N ARG A 28 -2.60 -9.94 -23.30
CA ARG A 28 -2.71 -8.86 -22.29
C ARG A 28 -3.40 -7.62 -22.85
N TRP A 29 -3.12 -7.27 -24.11
CA TRP A 29 -3.79 -6.14 -24.76
C TRP A 29 -5.30 -6.39 -24.91
N LEU A 30 -5.70 -7.60 -25.33
CA LEU A 30 -7.10 -7.99 -25.39
C LEU A 30 -7.76 -7.99 -24.00
N GLU A 31 -7.05 -8.48 -22.99
CA GLU A 31 -7.51 -8.46 -21.60
C GLU A 31 -7.76 -7.03 -21.11
N GLN A 32 -6.79 -6.12 -21.25
CA GLN A 32 -6.93 -4.71 -20.86
C GLN A 32 -8.10 -4.05 -21.59
N LYS A 33 -8.23 -4.28 -22.89
CA LYS A 33 -9.35 -3.74 -23.66
C LYS A 33 -10.71 -4.29 -23.22
N SER A 34 -10.75 -5.56 -22.83
CA SER A 34 -11.95 -6.17 -22.24
C SER A 34 -12.28 -5.58 -20.87
N ILE A 35 -11.29 -5.13 -20.09
CA ILE A 35 -11.50 -4.41 -18.85
C ILE A 35 -12.19 -3.08 -19.17
N ASP A 36 -11.63 -2.29 -20.08
CA ASP A 36 -12.17 -0.97 -20.47
C ASP A 36 -13.63 -1.08 -20.91
N TRP A 37 -13.95 -2.01 -21.82
CA TRP A 37 -15.34 -2.23 -22.27
C TRP A 37 -16.28 -2.64 -21.15
N ARG A 38 -15.83 -3.46 -20.19
CA ARG A 38 -16.65 -3.81 -19.02
C ARG A 38 -16.89 -2.62 -18.11
N PHE A 39 -15.94 -1.69 -17.97
CA PHE A 39 -16.14 -0.45 -17.22
C PHE A 39 -17.12 0.48 -17.94
N GLU A 40 -16.99 0.64 -19.26
CA GLU A 40 -17.93 1.42 -20.07
C GLU A 40 -19.35 0.83 -20.01
N TRP A 41 -19.50 -0.49 -20.20
CA TRP A 41 -20.80 -1.17 -20.16
C TRP A 41 -21.45 -1.16 -18.79
N ARG A 42 -20.66 -1.28 -17.72
CA ARG A 42 -21.16 -1.14 -16.34
C ARG A 42 -21.65 0.29 -16.08
N GLY A 43 -21.10 1.28 -16.78
CA GLY A 43 -21.47 2.68 -16.67
C GLY A 43 -20.95 3.35 -15.39
N ALA A 44 -21.21 4.65 -15.28
CA ALA A 44 -20.88 5.41 -14.08
C ALA A 44 -21.71 4.90 -12.89
N ARG A 45 -21.06 4.64 -11.76
CA ARG A 45 -21.73 4.32 -10.50
C ARG A 45 -21.74 5.56 -9.62
N PRO A 46 -22.89 5.91 -9.00
CA PRO A 46 -22.92 7.01 -8.04
C PRO A 46 -22.00 6.68 -6.85
N THR A 47 -21.34 7.68 -6.33
CA THR A 47 -20.59 7.55 -5.08
C THR A 47 -21.58 7.38 -3.94
N THR A 48 -21.26 6.54 -2.95
CA THR A 48 -22.10 6.41 -1.74
C THR A 48 -21.99 7.64 -0.84
N GLY A 49 -20.94 8.45 -1.03
CA GLY A 49 -20.64 9.61 -0.17
C GLY A 49 -20.03 9.24 1.18
N GLU A 50 -19.85 7.94 1.44
CA GLU A 50 -19.33 7.42 2.71
C GLU A 50 -17.79 7.45 2.78
N ILE A 51 -17.14 7.50 1.62
CA ILE A 51 -15.68 7.51 1.50
C ILE A 51 -15.26 8.80 0.79
N VAL A 52 -14.33 9.53 1.41
CA VAL A 52 -13.72 10.73 0.85
C VAL A 52 -12.23 10.50 0.74
N VAL A 53 -11.67 10.73 -0.46
CA VAL A 53 -10.23 10.64 -0.70
C VAL A 53 -9.63 12.03 -0.59
N VAL A 54 -8.70 12.21 0.34
CA VAL A 54 -7.91 13.43 0.48
C VAL A 54 -6.56 13.21 -0.17
N ALA A 55 -6.44 13.61 -1.44
CA ALA A 55 -5.23 13.42 -2.22
C ALA A 55 -4.21 14.56 -2.00
N ILE A 56 -2.93 14.21 -1.98
CA ILE A 56 -1.82 15.16 -2.06
C ILE A 56 -1.36 15.19 -3.51
N ASP A 57 -1.92 16.10 -4.29
CA ASP A 57 -1.66 16.25 -5.73
C ASP A 57 -0.78 17.47 -6.03
N GLU A 58 -0.37 17.63 -7.29
CA GLU A 58 0.45 18.77 -7.74
C GLU A 58 -0.20 20.12 -7.40
N LYS A 59 -1.52 20.22 -7.50
CA LYS A 59 -2.26 21.43 -7.13
C LYS A 59 -2.10 21.75 -5.65
N SER A 60 -2.23 20.74 -4.79
CA SER A 60 -2.00 20.85 -3.35
C SER A 60 -0.56 21.24 -3.05
N LEU A 61 0.43 20.63 -3.70
CA LEU A 61 1.84 20.98 -3.48
C LEU A 61 2.18 22.40 -3.94
N ASN A 62 1.56 22.88 -5.02
CA ASN A 62 1.72 24.26 -5.47
C ASN A 62 1.13 25.29 -4.49
N GLN A 63 0.08 24.92 -3.76
CA GLN A 63 -0.60 25.81 -2.80
C GLN A 63 -0.03 25.71 -1.39
N GLU A 64 0.26 24.49 -0.95
CA GLU A 64 0.64 24.16 0.43
C GLU A 64 2.15 24.00 0.61
N GLY A 65 2.92 24.00 -0.48
CA GLY A 65 4.36 23.85 -0.48
C GLY A 65 4.83 22.43 -0.77
N ARG A 66 6.15 22.30 -0.91
CA ARG A 66 6.82 21.08 -1.36
C ARG A 66 6.70 19.95 -0.33
N TRP A 67 6.48 18.74 -0.84
CA TRP A 67 6.57 17.50 -0.06
C TRP A 67 8.04 17.13 0.26
N PRO A 68 8.35 16.51 1.42
CA PRO A 68 7.46 16.15 2.53
C PRO A 68 7.02 17.36 3.36
N TRP A 69 5.75 17.37 3.76
CA TRP A 69 5.23 18.40 4.65
C TRP A 69 5.69 18.18 6.10
N PRO A 70 5.87 19.26 6.89
CA PRO A 70 6.24 19.14 8.30
C PRO A 70 5.13 18.47 9.12
N ARG A 71 5.50 17.76 10.19
CA ARG A 71 4.55 17.04 11.06
C ARG A 71 3.43 17.95 11.59
N LYS A 72 3.76 19.22 11.89
CA LYS A 72 2.78 20.22 12.31
C LYS A 72 1.68 20.44 11.27
N LYS A 73 1.98 20.44 9.97
CA LYS A 73 1.00 20.58 8.89
C LYS A 73 0.11 19.33 8.80
N ILE A 74 0.70 18.15 8.91
CA ILE A 74 -0.06 16.89 8.94
C ILE A 74 -1.01 16.85 10.16
N ALA A 75 -0.54 17.27 11.33
CA ALA A 75 -1.35 17.35 12.55
C ALA A 75 -2.55 18.30 12.37
N GLN A 76 -2.35 19.45 11.72
CA GLN A 76 -3.43 20.38 11.40
C GLN A 76 -4.43 19.78 10.41
N LEU A 77 -3.96 19.02 9.41
CA LEU A 77 -4.82 18.32 8.47
C LEU A 77 -5.70 17.29 9.19
N ILE A 78 -5.13 16.48 10.08
CA ILE A 78 -5.87 15.49 10.88
C ILE A 78 -6.93 16.16 11.74
N LYS A 79 -6.62 17.29 12.39
CA LYS A 79 -7.60 18.05 13.18
C LYS A 79 -8.77 18.53 12.33
N LYS A 80 -8.48 19.13 11.17
CA LYS A 80 -9.52 19.56 10.21
C LYS A 80 -10.38 18.40 9.70
N MET A 81 -9.77 17.24 9.43
CA MET A 81 -10.53 16.04 9.06
C MET A 81 -11.42 15.58 10.21
N ASN A 82 -10.93 15.58 11.44
CA ASN A 82 -11.73 15.23 12.62
C ASN A 82 -12.90 16.19 12.88
N GLU A 83 -12.76 17.48 12.56
CA GLU A 83 -13.87 18.45 12.61
C GLU A 83 -15.01 18.08 11.65
N ALA A 84 -14.71 17.43 10.52
CA ALA A 84 -15.72 16.92 9.58
C ALA A 84 -16.41 15.63 10.05
N GLY A 85 -15.98 15.03 11.16
CA GLY A 85 -16.61 13.88 11.80
C GLY A 85 -16.53 12.52 11.09
N PRO A 86 -15.41 12.13 10.43
CA PRO A 86 -15.28 10.81 9.86
C PRO A 86 -15.26 9.73 10.96
N SER A 87 -15.86 8.58 10.67
CA SER A 87 -15.76 7.40 11.55
C SER A 87 -14.34 6.86 11.64
N LEU A 88 -13.56 6.99 10.56
CA LEU A 88 -12.20 6.48 10.43
C LEU A 88 -11.39 7.36 9.48
N ILE A 89 -10.10 7.55 9.77
CA ILE A 89 -9.14 8.21 8.88
C ILE A 89 -8.07 7.17 8.53
N GLU A 90 -7.95 6.82 7.25
CA GLU A 90 -6.87 5.97 6.76
C GLU A 90 -5.79 6.84 6.12
N MET A 91 -4.54 6.67 6.56
CA MET A 91 -3.41 7.45 6.06
C MET A 91 -2.41 6.52 5.38
N ASP A 92 -2.31 6.65 4.06
CA ASP A 92 -1.25 6.04 3.26
C ASP A 92 0.06 6.85 3.36
N LEU A 93 0.55 7.00 4.59
CA LEU A 93 1.75 7.73 4.94
C LEU A 93 2.50 6.98 6.05
N VAL A 94 3.84 7.05 6.00
CA VAL A 94 4.71 6.47 7.02
C VAL A 94 5.64 7.53 7.58
N PHE A 95 5.71 7.57 8.91
CA PHE A 95 6.55 8.47 9.68
C PHE A 95 7.72 7.71 10.29
N ALA A 96 8.66 7.29 9.46
CA ALA A 96 9.74 6.38 9.84
C ALA A 96 10.81 7.00 10.74
N GLU A 97 11.06 8.29 10.56
CA GLU A 97 12.12 9.02 11.25
C GLU A 97 11.54 9.94 12.34
N PRO A 98 12.24 10.07 13.48
CA PRO A 98 11.90 11.04 14.50
C PRO A 98 11.98 12.47 13.97
N ASP A 99 10.99 13.28 14.32
CA ASP A 99 10.94 14.70 13.96
C ASP A 99 10.66 15.55 15.21
N PRO A 100 11.25 16.76 15.35
CA PRO A 100 10.99 17.64 16.50
C PRO A 100 9.50 17.94 16.75
N ASP A 101 8.68 17.94 15.70
CA ASP A 101 7.25 18.21 15.74
C ASP A 101 6.39 16.94 15.97
N ASP A 102 7.00 15.76 16.19
CA ASP A 102 6.27 14.51 16.44
C ASP A 102 5.30 14.61 17.62
N LYS A 103 5.65 15.40 18.65
CA LYS A 103 4.76 15.64 19.80
C LYS A 103 3.42 16.24 19.38
N ILE A 104 3.42 17.13 18.39
CA ILE A 104 2.21 17.79 17.88
C ILE A 104 1.36 16.78 17.10
N LEU A 105 2.00 15.92 16.29
CA LEU A 105 1.31 14.87 15.54
C LEU A 105 0.71 13.81 16.47
N VAL A 106 1.48 13.35 17.46
CA VAL A 106 1.02 12.40 18.49
C VAL A 106 -0.20 12.94 19.22
N GLN A 107 -0.21 14.23 19.55
CA GLN A 107 -1.38 14.86 20.19
C GLN A 107 -2.61 14.84 19.28
N ALA A 108 -2.46 15.15 17.99
CA ALA A 108 -3.57 15.16 17.05
C ALA A 108 -4.15 13.75 16.81
N LEU A 109 -3.29 12.73 16.72
CA LEU A 109 -3.71 11.33 16.56
C LEU A 109 -4.43 10.81 17.82
N SER A 110 -3.89 11.13 19.00
CA SER A 110 -4.43 10.66 20.28
C SER A 110 -5.79 11.26 20.65
N GLU A 111 -6.15 12.41 20.07
CA GLU A 111 -7.37 13.15 20.42
C GLU A 111 -8.66 12.36 20.13
N LYS A 112 -8.71 11.69 18.98
CA LYS A 112 -9.87 10.87 18.55
C LYS A 112 -9.56 9.39 18.44
N LYS A 113 -8.28 8.99 18.34
CA LYS A 113 -7.85 7.60 18.11
C LYS A 113 -8.69 6.86 17.06
N ASN A 114 -8.95 7.53 15.93
CA ASN A 114 -9.70 7.00 14.79
C ASN A 114 -8.84 6.92 13.52
N THR A 115 -7.52 7.05 13.65
CA THR A 115 -6.59 7.08 12.52
C THR A 115 -5.85 5.75 12.38
N ILE A 116 -5.85 5.15 11.19
CA ILE A 116 -5.01 4.01 10.85
C ILE A 116 -3.84 4.49 10.01
N LEU A 117 -2.63 4.19 10.46
CA LEU A 117 -1.40 4.58 9.75
C LEU A 117 -0.91 3.45 8.85
N GLY A 118 -0.31 3.82 7.72
CA GLY A 118 0.35 2.87 6.84
C GLY A 118 1.65 2.32 7.40
N TYR A 119 2.06 1.20 6.83
CA TYR A 119 3.44 0.73 6.77
C TYR A 119 3.71 0.21 5.35
N PHE A 120 4.98 0.24 4.94
CA PHE A 120 5.38 -0.15 3.59
C PHE A 120 6.36 -1.32 3.60
N PHE A 121 6.31 -2.15 2.56
CA PHE A 121 7.31 -3.17 2.29
C PHE A 121 8.07 -2.83 1.01
N TYR A 122 9.38 -3.00 1.04
CA TYR A 122 10.16 -3.14 -0.17
C TYR A 122 10.09 -4.59 -0.64
N ARG A 123 9.63 -4.79 -1.87
CA ARG A 123 9.37 -6.11 -2.44
C ARG A 123 10.62 -6.71 -3.08
N THR A 124 11.58 -5.88 -3.50
CA THR A 124 12.76 -6.30 -4.27
C THR A 124 14.06 -5.86 -3.60
N GLN A 125 15.12 -6.66 -3.80
CA GLN A 125 16.48 -6.26 -3.36
C GLN A 125 16.93 -4.93 -3.96
N LYS A 126 16.45 -4.57 -5.16
CA LYS A 126 16.78 -3.31 -5.82
C LYS A 126 16.17 -2.11 -5.10
N GLU A 127 14.94 -2.25 -4.59
CA GLU A 127 14.30 -1.23 -3.75
C GLU A 127 15.00 -1.12 -2.39
N LEU A 128 15.36 -2.25 -1.79
CA LEU A 128 16.13 -2.31 -0.54
C LEU A 128 17.50 -1.62 -0.64
N GLN A 129 18.22 -1.82 -1.74
CA GLN A 129 19.51 -1.18 -2.00
C GLN A 129 19.40 0.34 -2.17
N GLY A 130 18.25 0.84 -2.62
CA GLY A 130 17.99 2.27 -2.75
C GLY A 130 17.49 2.94 -1.47
N ALA A 131 17.04 2.17 -0.48
CA ALA A 131 16.39 2.68 0.73
C ALA A 131 17.36 2.99 1.90
N ASP A 132 18.65 2.65 1.78
CA ASP A 132 19.68 2.82 2.83
C ASP A 132 19.25 2.29 4.23
N ILE A 133 18.44 1.23 4.27
CA ILE A 133 17.97 0.62 5.52
C ILE A 133 18.86 -0.56 5.91
N SER A 134 19.40 -0.53 7.12
CA SER A 134 20.24 -1.60 7.66
C SER A 134 19.44 -2.86 8.02
N THR A 135 20.09 -4.03 8.03
CA THR A 135 19.47 -5.30 8.43
C THR A 135 18.91 -5.26 9.86
N ASP A 136 19.61 -4.58 10.77
CA ASP A 136 19.19 -4.43 12.17
C ASP A 136 17.93 -3.55 12.28
N GLU A 137 17.83 -2.52 11.45
CA GLU A 137 16.66 -1.66 11.38
C GLU A 137 15.45 -2.38 10.79
N MET A 138 15.65 -3.25 9.79
CA MET A 138 14.60 -4.11 9.27
C MET A 138 14.06 -5.06 10.34
N GLU A 139 14.94 -5.70 11.12
CA GLU A 139 14.52 -6.58 12.23
C GLU A 139 13.76 -5.80 13.31
N LYS A 140 14.22 -4.58 13.62
CA LYS A 140 13.55 -3.67 14.56
C LYS A 140 12.16 -3.29 14.07
N ASN A 141 11.99 -2.98 12.78
CA ASN A 141 10.71 -2.63 12.19
C ASN A 141 9.75 -3.82 12.18
N TYR A 142 10.25 -5.02 11.89
CA TYR A 142 9.47 -6.26 11.99
C TYR A 142 8.93 -6.48 13.41
N LYS A 143 9.77 -6.34 14.43
CA LYS A 143 9.34 -6.44 15.83
C LYS A 143 8.29 -5.38 16.21
N ARG A 144 8.44 -4.15 15.72
CA ARG A 144 7.47 -3.05 15.95
C ARG A 144 6.08 -3.33 15.37
N ILE A 145 5.98 -3.95 14.19
CA ILE A 145 4.67 -4.37 13.66
C ILE A 145 4.08 -5.48 14.51
N LEU A 146 4.87 -6.50 14.86
CA LEU A 146 4.36 -7.59 15.67
C LEU A 146 3.80 -7.10 17.01
N SER A 147 4.46 -6.15 17.66
CA SER A 147 3.99 -5.59 18.93
C SER A 147 2.77 -4.68 18.80
N THR A 148 2.56 -4.04 17.64
CA THR A 148 1.53 -2.99 17.48
C THR A 148 0.31 -3.45 16.69
N ALA A 149 0.51 -4.21 15.61
CA ALA A 149 -0.55 -4.64 14.69
C ALA A 149 -1.06 -6.06 14.96
N LEU A 150 -0.28 -6.92 15.63
CA LEU A 150 -0.64 -8.31 15.92
C LEU A 150 -0.41 -8.70 17.41
N PRO A 151 -0.89 -7.91 18.38
CA PRO A 151 -0.56 -8.11 19.80
C PRO A 151 -1.10 -9.44 20.39
N GLU A 152 -2.15 -10.03 19.82
CA GLU A 152 -2.85 -11.21 20.39
C GLU A 152 -2.57 -12.56 19.70
N MET A 153 -1.69 -12.62 18.69
CA MET A 153 -1.49 -13.87 17.94
C MET A 153 -0.25 -14.65 18.40
N THR A 154 -0.32 -15.21 19.60
CA THR A 154 0.70 -16.11 20.17
C THR A 154 0.95 -17.29 19.21
N GLY A 155 2.16 -17.35 18.63
CA GLY A 155 2.60 -18.45 17.74
C GLY A 155 2.56 -18.15 16.23
N LEU A 156 1.91 -17.07 15.78
CA LEU A 156 1.93 -16.68 14.36
C LEU A 156 3.29 -16.05 13.97
N SER A 157 3.94 -15.34 14.90
CA SER A 157 5.27 -14.76 14.72
C SER A 157 6.36 -15.78 14.35
N GLN A 158 6.18 -17.05 14.73
CA GLN A 158 7.07 -18.17 14.39
C GLN A 158 6.76 -18.80 13.03
N ARG A 159 5.59 -18.52 12.45
CA ARG A 159 5.12 -19.05 11.16
C ARG A 159 5.20 -18.01 10.04
N LEU A 160 5.34 -16.74 10.39
CA LEU A 160 5.51 -15.67 9.42
C LEU A 160 6.94 -15.70 8.89
N HIS A 161 7.08 -15.69 7.57
CA HIS A 161 8.37 -15.45 6.94
C HIS A 161 8.86 -14.07 7.37
N PRO A 162 10.12 -13.92 7.82
CA PRO A 162 10.67 -12.61 8.12
C PRO A 162 10.59 -11.75 6.87
N MET A 163 9.82 -10.66 6.97
CA MET A 163 9.63 -9.72 5.88
C MET A 163 10.82 -8.75 5.90
N SER A 164 11.70 -8.83 4.90
CA SER A 164 12.74 -7.82 4.68
C SER A 164 12.13 -6.57 4.05
N GLY A 165 12.66 -5.39 4.40
CA GLY A 165 12.27 -4.13 3.76
C GLY A 165 11.05 -3.44 4.34
N LEU A 166 10.71 -3.72 5.58
CA LEU A 166 9.57 -3.11 6.24
C LEU A 166 9.91 -1.72 6.79
N VAL A 167 9.11 -0.72 6.44
CA VAL A 167 9.19 0.65 6.94
C VAL A 167 7.93 0.96 7.74
N VAL A 168 8.11 1.37 9.00
CA VAL A 168 7.04 1.56 9.99
C VAL A 168 7.12 2.94 10.60
N ASN A 169 6.04 3.37 11.25
CA ASN A 169 6.02 4.61 12.01
C ASN A 169 6.95 4.53 13.25
N THR A 170 7.46 5.68 13.70
CA THR A 170 8.11 5.78 15.01
C THR A 170 7.18 5.29 16.11
N GLU A 171 7.75 4.75 17.19
CA GLU A 171 7.01 4.11 18.27
C GLU A 171 5.98 5.04 18.94
N SER A 172 6.34 6.30 19.14
CA SER A 172 5.45 7.32 19.72
C SER A 172 4.23 7.58 18.83
N ILE A 173 4.45 7.70 17.51
CA ILE A 173 3.37 7.92 16.54
C ILE A 173 2.50 6.67 16.41
N ALA A 174 3.12 5.50 16.28
CA ALA A 174 2.48 4.19 16.21
C ALA A 174 1.46 3.97 17.35
N HIS A 175 1.85 4.25 18.60
CA HIS A 175 1.00 4.06 19.78
C HIS A 175 -0.11 5.11 19.92
N SER A 176 0.00 6.25 19.22
CA SER A 176 -0.97 7.34 19.27
C SER A 176 -2.13 7.16 18.28
N ALA A 177 -1.92 6.37 17.23
CA ALA A 177 -2.93 5.99 16.25
C ALA A 177 -3.86 4.88 16.80
N LEU A 178 -4.93 4.57 16.06
CA LEU A 178 -5.83 3.46 16.37
C LEU A 178 -5.14 2.11 16.15
N THR A 179 -4.51 1.95 14.99
CA THR A 179 -3.73 0.78 14.60
C THR A 179 -2.85 1.12 13.38
N GLN A 180 -2.10 0.14 12.87
CA GLN A 180 -1.29 0.24 11.67
C GLN A 180 -1.64 -0.86 10.67
N GLY A 181 -1.67 -0.54 9.37
CA GLY A 181 -2.05 -1.43 8.28
C GLY A 181 -1.15 -1.31 7.04
N TYR A 182 -1.17 -2.33 6.19
CA TYR A 182 -0.50 -2.29 4.89
C TYR A 182 -1.43 -1.64 3.87
N PHE A 183 -0.99 -0.58 3.18
CA PHE A 183 -1.84 0.19 2.25
C PHE A 183 -1.28 0.39 0.83
N ASN A 184 -0.32 -0.44 0.38
CA ASN A 184 0.10 -0.41 -1.02
C ASN A 184 -0.76 -1.37 -1.87
N ALA A 185 -1.59 -0.79 -2.74
CA ALA A 185 -2.36 -1.48 -3.79
C ALA A 185 -1.52 -1.74 -5.06
#